data_AF-A0A5Y3UYB0-F1
#
_entry.id   AF-A0A5Y3UYB0-F1
#
_cell.length_a   1.000
_cell.length_b   1.000
_cell.length_c   1.000
_cell.angle_alpha   90.00
_cell.angle_beta   90.00
_cell.angle_gamma   90.00
#
_symmetry.space_group_name_H-M   'P 1'
#
loop_
_entity.id
_entity.type
_entity.pdbx_description
1 polymer ?
#
loop_
_entity_poly.entity_id
_entity_poly.type
_entity_poly.pdbx_seq_one_letter_code
_entity_poly.pdbx_strand_id
1 'polypeptide(L)'
;MMVLVAVFTLFSPGKIYAAICQQRYPSDSEECHFVQSTERDAKRGDVSAQFSLGSWYAEGRYVKPDYKLAIKWLEKAGKQGSDFSYFIIGYHYNYGKNFPLDRRKALKWYRKAAELGDDFTQEILGDAYMYGDEVPQNTQMALVWYRKAAAPTNDAGVARYRGSGSSAQYKIGVMYAHGQGVPQDYQQAANLMRKAAENMYRPAQFYLGVAYFYGEGVPQDYRQAVYWFHEGKKEGYAPGQLPLGEIDNNTCLPEQRYPEDGYRQTIEREVAKVEYNFGVWYYNGYHLSKDRQLALEWYRKAAERGLVEAQKAVAGMYLRGEGTSPNYQQALYWYARVAQTELSQRLALIRGHRDNDFLFWTLKPL
;
A
#
# COMPACT_ATOMS: atom_id res chain seq x y z
N MET A 1 27.88 -72.33 37.40
CA MET A 1 28.24 -70.90 37.48
C MET A 1 28.52 -70.43 36.07
N MET A 2 27.53 -70.02 35.27
CA MET A 2 27.00 -68.64 35.16
C MET A 2 28.10 -67.58 35.25
N VAL A 3 28.44 -66.93 34.13
CA VAL A 3 28.21 -65.49 33.90
C VAL A 3 27.99 -65.28 32.40
N LEU A 4 26.73 -65.06 32.01
CA LEU A 4 26.36 -64.49 30.72
C LEU A 4 26.59 -62.97 30.83
N VAL A 5 27.55 -62.42 30.08
CA VAL A 5 27.69 -60.96 29.94
C VAL A 5 26.76 -60.51 28.82
N ALA A 6 25.55 -60.09 29.21
CA ALA A 6 24.61 -59.44 28.31
C ALA A 6 25.17 -58.04 27.97
N VAL A 7 25.62 -57.86 26.73
CA VAL A 7 25.89 -56.53 26.16
C VAL A 7 24.53 -55.87 25.93
N PHE A 8 24.08 -55.08 26.89
CA PHE A 8 22.99 -54.13 26.69
C PHE A 8 23.52 -53.01 25.80
N THR A 9 23.31 -53.13 24.48
CA THR A 9 23.27 -51.95 23.62
C THR A 9 22.06 -51.12 24.07
N LEU A 10 22.32 -50.05 24.82
CA LEU A 10 21.34 -49.00 25.09
C LEU A 10 20.95 -48.37 23.75
N PHE A 11 19.91 -48.91 23.13
CA PHE A 11 19.18 -48.23 22.08
C PHE A 11 18.43 -47.08 22.76
N SER A 12 19.04 -45.89 22.84
CA SER A 12 18.34 -44.67 23.26
C SER A 12 17.38 -44.25 22.16
N PRO A 13 16.06 -44.36 22.32
CA PRO A 13 15.11 -43.83 21.36
C PRO A 13 14.93 -42.34 21.69
N GLY A 14 15.80 -41.47 21.16
CA GLY A 14 15.63 -40.04 21.43
C GLY A 14 16.82 -39.14 21.11
N LYS A 15 17.31 -39.12 19.87
CA LYS A 15 18.36 -38.15 19.45
C LYS A 15 18.11 -37.50 18.08
N ILE A 16 16.86 -37.41 17.62
CA ILE A 16 16.57 -36.57 16.44
C ILE A 16 16.55 -35.08 16.82
N TYR A 17 16.23 -34.76 18.08
CA TYR A 17 15.86 -33.39 18.50
C TYR A 17 17.02 -32.52 18.98
N ALA A 18 18.10 -33.11 19.50
CA ALA A 18 19.30 -32.38 19.89
C ALA A 18 20.01 -31.75 18.67
N ALA A 19 19.88 -32.36 17.48
CA ALA A 19 20.71 -32.06 16.32
C ALA A 19 20.39 -30.76 15.58
N ILE A 20 19.26 -30.08 15.87
CA ILE A 20 18.81 -28.94 15.05
C ILE A 20 19.48 -27.63 15.50
N CYS A 21 19.44 -27.29 16.79
CA CYS A 21 20.15 -26.10 17.30
C CYS A 21 21.66 -26.29 17.31
N GLN A 22 22.12 -27.53 17.48
CA GLN A 22 23.54 -27.90 17.50
C GLN A 22 24.28 -27.64 16.18
N GLN A 23 23.56 -27.43 15.07
CA GLN A 23 24.15 -26.99 13.81
C GLN A 23 24.64 -25.53 13.85
N ARG A 24 24.19 -24.75 14.85
CA ARG A 24 24.47 -23.31 14.94
C ARG A 24 25.03 -22.89 16.29
N TYR A 25 24.69 -23.61 17.35
CA TYR A 25 25.06 -23.28 18.72
C TYR A 25 25.66 -24.49 19.45
N PRO A 26 26.55 -24.28 20.41
CA PRO A 26 26.95 -25.32 21.35
C PRO A 26 25.73 -25.95 22.04
N SER A 27 25.81 -27.24 22.37
CA SER A 27 24.66 -27.99 22.92
C SER A 27 24.16 -27.49 24.28
N ASP A 28 25.03 -26.82 25.02
CA ASP A 28 24.86 -26.26 26.36
C ASP A 28 24.59 -24.75 26.34
N SER A 29 24.48 -24.13 25.16
CA SER A 29 24.18 -22.70 25.05
C SER A 29 22.73 -22.39 25.41
N GLU A 30 22.48 -21.18 25.91
CA GLU A 30 21.13 -20.70 26.21
C GLU A 30 20.23 -20.72 24.96
N GLU A 31 20.77 -20.39 23.78
CA GLU A 31 20.02 -20.43 22.52
C GLU A 31 19.61 -21.86 22.15
N CYS A 32 20.49 -22.84 22.33
CA CYS A 32 20.16 -24.23 22.02
C CYS A 32 19.11 -24.77 23.02
N HIS A 33 19.22 -24.41 24.30
CA HIS A 33 18.20 -24.72 25.29
C HIS A 33 16.85 -24.05 24.98
N PHE A 34 16.86 -22.79 24.53
CA PHE A 34 15.66 -22.06 24.14
C PHE A 34 14.95 -22.76 22.97
N VAL A 35 15.69 -23.10 21.90
CA VAL A 35 15.13 -23.84 20.75
C VAL A 35 14.56 -25.19 21.17
N GLN A 36 15.28 -25.95 22.00
CA GLN A 36 14.81 -27.24 22.49
C GLN A 36 13.55 -27.10 23.35
N SER A 37 13.46 -26.05 24.17
CA SER A 37 12.26 -25.80 24.96
C SER A 37 11.06 -25.49 24.08
N THR A 38 11.19 -24.56 23.14
CA THR A 38 10.12 -24.23 22.19
C THR A 38 9.69 -25.44 21.36
N GLU A 39 10.63 -26.29 20.94
CA GLU A 39 10.28 -27.51 20.21
C GLU A 39 9.46 -28.50 21.08
N ARG A 40 9.79 -28.65 22.37
CA ARG A 40 8.99 -29.46 23.30
C ARG A 40 7.57 -28.92 23.43
N ASP A 41 7.41 -27.62 23.58
CA ASP A 41 6.10 -26.98 23.73
C ASP A 41 5.27 -27.08 22.44
N ALA A 42 5.90 -26.86 21.28
CA ALA A 42 5.27 -27.02 19.97
C ALA A 42 4.76 -28.46 19.74
N LYS A 43 5.50 -29.47 20.21
CA LYS A 43 5.08 -30.88 20.17
C LYS A 43 3.89 -31.16 21.08
N ARG A 44 3.86 -30.54 22.26
CA ARG A 44 2.74 -30.64 23.22
C ARG A 44 1.46 -29.94 22.76
N GLY A 45 1.53 -29.18 21.66
CA GLY A 45 0.36 -28.58 21.04
C GLY A 45 0.34 -27.05 21.12
N ASP A 46 1.29 -26.43 21.82
CA ASP A 46 1.32 -24.99 21.99
C ASP A 46 1.40 -24.25 20.64
N VAL A 47 0.38 -23.45 20.34
CA VAL A 47 0.22 -22.78 19.04
C VAL A 47 1.31 -21.74 18.83
N SER A 48 1.64 -20.97 19.87
CA SER A 48 2.66 -19.90 19.83
C SER A 48 4.05 -20.47 19.58
N ALA A 49 4.38 -21.62 20.19
CA ALA A 49 5.63 -22.33 19.98
C ALA A 49 5.70 -22.95 18.58
N GLN A 50 4.60 -23.51 18.07
CA GLN A 50 4.52 -23.99 16.68
C GLN A 50 4.74 -22.86 15.68
N PHE A 51 4.06 -21.73 15.87
CA PHE A 51 4.25 -20.55 15.05
C PHE A 51 5.71 -20.07 15.11
N SER A 52 6.25 -19.88 16.31
CA SER A 52 7.62 -19.38 16.51
C SER A 52 8.63 -20.29 15.84
N LEU A 53 8.55 -21.59 16.08
CA LEU A 53 9.46 -22.56 15.50
C LEU A 53 9.37 -22.58 13.97
N GLY A 54 8.15 -22.51 13.43
CA GLY A 54 7.90 -22.42 12.00
C GLY A 54 8.52 -21.17 11.36
N SER A 55 8.33 -20.00 11.98
CA SER A 55 8.93 -18.73 11.55
C SER A 55 10.45 -18.75 11.64
N TRP A 56 11.03 -19.37 12.67
CA TRP A 56 12.48 -19.50 12.79
C TRP A 56 13.09 -20.34 11.68
N TYR A 57 12.44 -21.43 11.27
CA TYR A 57 12.85 -22.21 10.11
C TYR A 57 12.65 -21.43 8.80
N ALA A 58 11.65 -20.56 8.73
CA ALA A 58 11.38 -19.79 7.53
C ALA A 58 12.41 -18.67 7.30
N GLU A 59 12.82 -18.00 8.38
CA GLU A 59 13.76 -16.87 8.35
C GLU A 59 15.23 -17.28 8.55
N GLY A 60 15.47 -18.39 9.25
CA GLY A 60 16.81 -18.80 9.67
C GLY A 60 17.35 -18.04 10.88
N ARG A 61 16.50 -17.64 11.83
CA ARG A 61 16.90 -16.79 12.98
C ARG A 61 17.67 -17.56 14.05
N TYR A 62 17.08 -18.65 14.57
CA TYR A 62 17.65 -19.50 15.63
C TYR A 62 18.01 -20.91 15.16
N VAL A 63 17.57 -21.29 13.97
CA VAL A 63 17.86 -22.59 13.37
C VAL A 63 18.32 -22.37 11.93
N LYS A 64 18.97 -23.37 11.34
CA LYS A 64 19.25 -23.33 9.90
C LYS A 64 17.91 -23.27 9.14
N PRO A 65 17.76 -22.41 8.11
CA PRO A 65 16.54 -22.39 7.31
C PRO A 65 16.17 -23.77 6.77
N ASP A 66 14.91 -24.14 6.93
CA ASP A 66 14.32 -25.35 6.34
C ASP A 66 12.85 -25.07 6.04
N TYR A 67 12.56 -24.73 4.78
CA TYR A 67 11.21 -24.33 4.40
C TYR A 67 10.18 -25.47 4.56
N LYS A 68 10.60 -26.75 4.53
CA LYS A 68 9.67 -27.88 4.73
C LYS A 68 9.28 -27.98 6.19
N LEU A 69 10.24 -27.83 7.11
CA LEU A 69 9.95 -27.78 8.55
C LEU A 69 9.19 -26.51 8.93
N ALA A 70 9.50 -25.38 8.30
CA ALA A 70 8.73 -24.15 8.45
C ALA A 70 7.25 -24.37 8.13
N ILE A 71 6.94 -24.91 6.94
CA ILE A 71 5.57 -25.21 6.51
C ILE A 71 4.92 -26.21 7.48
N LYS A 72 5.62 -27.27 7.88
CA LYS A 72 5.07 -28.27 8.81
C LYS A 72 4.59 -27.64 10.11
N TRP A 73 5.39 -26.76 10.71
CA TRP A 73 5.06 -26.14 11.99
C TRP A 73 4.03 -25.02 11.85
N LEU A 74 4.17 -24.14 10.85
CA LEU A 74 3.20 -23.08 10.57
C LEU A 74 1.83 -23.65 10.17
N GLU A 75 1.79 -24.73 9.39
CA GLU A 75 0.52 -25.38 9.05
C GLU A 75 -0.14 -26.00 10.27
N LYS A 76 0.65 -26.55 11.21
CA LYS A 76 0.11 -27.08 12.47
C LYS A 76 -0.51 -25.97 13.32
N ALA A 77 0.16 -24.81 13.43
CA ALA A 77 -0.39 -23.63 14.12
C ALA A 77 -1.65 -23.09 13.40
N GLY A 78 -1.63 -23.00 12.08
CA GLY A 78 -2.77 -22.54 11.28
C GLY A 78 -4.00 -23.44 11.39
N LYS A 79 -3.82 -24.75 11.50
CA LYS A 79 -4.93 -25.70 11.79
C LYS A 79 -5.57 -25.48 13.16
N GLN A 80 -4.88 -24.79 14.07
CA GLN A 80 -5.39 -24.41 15.39
C GLN A 80 -5.93 -22.97 15.42
N GLY A 81 -6.10 -22.33 14.26
CA GLY A 81 -6.68 -20.99 14.13
C GLY A 81 -5.67 -19.84 14.03
N SER A 82 -4.36 -20.11 13.95
CA SER A 82 -3.37 -19.07 13.68
C SER A 82 -3.35 -18.71 12.19
N ASP A 83 -4.21 -17.77 11.80
CA ASP A 83 -4.30 -17.20 10.45
C ASP A 83 -2.96 -16.66 9.92
N PHE A 84 -2.23 -15.92 10.77
CA PHE A 84 -0.94 -15.33 10.43
C PHE A 84 0.12 -16.39 10.08
N SER A 85 0.00 -17.62 10.58
CA SER A 85 0.88 -18.72 10.19
C SER A 85 0.79 -19.02 8.68
N TYR A 86 -0.42 -19.01 8.12
CA TYR A 86 -0.61 -19.21 6.69
C TYR A 86 -0.15 -18.01 5.87
N PHE A 87 -0.32 -16.78 6.40
CA PHE A 87 0.25 -15.58 5.80
C PHE A 87 1.77 -15.70 5.64
N ILE A 88 2.50 -16.11 6.69
CA ILE A 88 3.96 -16.27 6.65
C ILE A 88 4.37 -17.29 5.57
N ILE A 89 3.70 -18.44 5.47
CA ILE A 89 3.99 -19.40 4.41
C ILE A 89 3.80 -18.76 3.02
N GLY A 90 2.69 -18.04 2.82
CA GLY A 90 2.39 -17.33 1.57
C GLY A 90 3.46 -16.28 1.24
N TYR A 91 3.85 -15.47 2.22
CA TYR A 91 4.87 -14.43 2.10
C TYR A 91 6.19 -15.01 1.59
N HIS A 92 6.68 -16.09 2.19
CA HIS A 92 7.95 -16.67 1.75
C HIS A 92 7.89 -17.29 0.35
N TYR A 93 6.78 -17.94 -0.03
CA TYR A 93 6.59 -18.41 -1.41
C TYR A 93 6.52 -17.26 -2.42
N ASN A 94 5.99 -16.09 -2.03
CA ASN A 94 5.88 -14.93 -2.91
C ASN A 94 7.22 -14.24 -3.19
N TYR A 95 8.16 -14.24 -2.23
CA TYR A 95 9.44 -13.53 -2.34
C TYR A 95 10.66 -14.42 -2.58
N GLY A 96 10.58 -15.72 -2.26
CA GLY A 96 11.58 -16.71 -2.71
C GLY A 96 12.97 -16.68 -2.02
N LYS A 97 13.14 -15.99 -0.88
CA LYS A 97 14.46 -15.87 -0.21
C LYS A 97 14.98 -17.17 0.42
N ASN A 98 14.12 -17.90 1.13
CA ASN A 98 14.43 -19.19 1.79
C ASN A 98 13.47 -20.31 1.33
N PHE A 99 12.52 -19.98 0.48
CA PHE A 99 11.53 -20.88 -0.10
C PHE A 99 11.72 -20.84 -1.62
N PRO A 100 11.37 -21.88 -2.36
CA PRO A 100 11.22 -21.78 -3.80
C PRO A 100 10.20 -20.68 -4.14
N LEU A 101 10.55 -19.77 -5.05
CA LEU A 101 9.62 -18.74 -5.54
C LEU A 101 8.45 -19.43 -6.27
N ASP A 102 7.23 -19.27 -5.76
CA ASP A 102 6.02 -19.85 -6.34
C ASP A 102 4.79 -19.03 -5.91
N ARG A 103 4.47 -18.01 -6.70
CA ARG A 103 3.38 -17.07 -6.40
C ARG A 103 1.99 -17.72 -6.41
N ARG A 104 1.81 -18.79 -7.20
CA ARG A 104 0.56 -19.58 -7.19
C ARG A 104 0.38 -20.36 -5.90
N LYS A 105 1.45 -20.95 -5.36
CA LYS A 105 1.40 -21.54 -4.01
C LYS A 105 1.19 -20.47 -2.95
N ALA A 106 1.84 -19.31 -3.06
CA ALA A 106 1.62 -18.20 -2.14
C ALA A 106 0.14 -17.84 -2.04
N LEU A 107 -0.54 -17.69 -3.18
CA LEU A 107 -1.96 -17.35 -3.22
C LEU A 107 -2.87 -18.41 -2.57
N LYS A 108 -2.52 -19.71 -2.68
CA LYS A 108 -3.24 -20.78 -1.98
C LYS A 108 -3.11 -20.68 -0.46
N TRP A 109 -1.95 -20.26 0.04
CA TRP A 109 -1.73 -20.04 1.47
C TRP A 109 -2.39 -18.76 1.97
N TYR A 110 -2.29 -17.66 1.22
CA TYR A 110 -3.04 -16.43 1.52
C TYR A 110 -4.54 -16.68 1.58
N ARG A 111 -5.08 -17.54 0.71
CA ARG A 111 -6.49 -17.93 0.79
C ARG A 111 -6.85 -18.59 2.12
N LYS A 112 -6.03 -19.51 2.60
CA LYS A 112 -6.27 -20.14 3.92
C LYS A 112 -6.23 -19.12 5.06
N ALA A 113 -5.30 -18.17 5.03
CA ALA A 113 -5.24 -17.08 6.01
C ALA A 113 -6.51 -16.20 5.94
N ALA A 114 -6.90 -15.80 4.73
CA ALA A 114 -8.04 -14.94 4.49
C ALA A 114 -9.38 -15.58 4.91
N GLU A 115 -9.51 -16.90 4.70
CA GLU A 115 -10.65 -17.71 5.15
C GLU A 115 -10.71 -17.85 6.68
N LEU A 116 -9.58 -17.78 7.37
CA LEU A 116 -9.53 -17.73 8.84
C LEU A 116 -9.77 -16.32 9.41
N GLY A 117 -9.78 -15.29 8.55
CA GLY A 117 -10.18 -13.94 8.94
C GLY A 117 -9.07 -12.89 8.95
N ASP A 118 -7.85 -13.23 8.52
CA ASP A 118 -6.75 -12.27 8.38
C ASP A 118 -7.10 -11.23 7.31
N ASP A 119 -7.27 -9.98 7.73
CA ASP A 119 -7.71 -8.85 6.91
C ASP A 119 -6.68 -8.47 5.84
N PHE A 120 -5.40 -8.50 6.19
CA PHE A 120 -4.33 -8.21 5.24
C PHE A 120 -4.34 -9.17 4.04
N THR A 121 -4.53 -10.46 4.27
CA THR A 121 -4.63 -11.47 3.20
C THR A 121 -5.96 -11.43 2.47
N GLN A 122 -7.05 -11.01 3.13
CA GLN A 122 -8.29 -10.70 2.42
C GLN A 122 -8.08 -9.56 1.42
N GLU A 123 -7.35 -8.50 1.78
CA GLU A 123 -6.97 -7.45 0.83
C GLU A 123 -6.07 -7.98 -0.30
N ILE A 124 -5.06 -8.81 0.02
CA ILE A 124 -4.20 -9.44 -1.00
C ILE A 124 -5.03 -10.28 -1.98
N LEU A 125 -6.02 -11.04 -1.50
CA LEU A 125 -6.93 -11.77 -2.39
C LEU A 125 -7.81 -10.85 -3.21
N GLY A 126 -8.31 -9.78 -2.60
CA GLY A 126 -9.07 -8.76 -3.32
C GLY A 126 -8.26 -8.18 -4.47
N ASP A 127 -7.00 -7.81 -4.23
CA ASP A 127 -6.06 -7.32 -5.24
C ASP A 127 -5.80 -8.36 -6.33
N ALA A 128 -5.56 -9.61 -5.94
CA ALA A 128 -5.30 -10.70 -6.89
C ALA A 128 -6.47 -10.85 -7.88
N TYR A 129 -7.71 -10.82 -7.40
CA TYR A 129 -8.89 -10.85 -8.27
C TYR A 129 -9.11 -9.55 -9.03
N MET A 130 -8.84 -8.38 -8.43
CA MET A 130 -9.04 -7.08 -9.07
C MET A 130 -8.17 -6.93 -10.32
N TYR A 131 -6.92 -7.41 -10.25
CA TYR A 131 -5.90 -7.22 -11.29
C TYR A 131 -5.55 -8.49 -12.07
N GLY A 132 -6.12 -9.64 -11.70
CA GLY A 132 -5.85 -10.91 -12.36
C GLY A 132 -4.44 -11.46 -12.10
N ASP A 133 -3.91 -11.23 -10.90
CA ASP A 133 -2.56 -11.68 -10.52
C ASP A 133 -2.60 -13.14 -10.02
N GLU A 134 -2.05 -14.05 -10.82
CA GLU A 134 -2.08 -15.51 -10.63
C GLU A 134 -3.49 -16.16 -10.64
N VAL A 135 -4.56 -15.36 -10.76
CA VAL A 135 -5.95 -15.79 -10.95
C VAL A 135 -6.61 -15.00 -12.08
N PRO A 136 -7.66 -15.52 -12.73
CA PRO A 136 -8.45 -14.72 -13.67
C PRO A 136 -9.04 -13.47 -12.98
N GLN A 137 -8.99 -12.34 -13.68
CA GLN A 137 -9.58 -11.09 -13.19
C GLN A 137 -11.08 -11.27 -12.90
N ASN A 138 -11.51 -10.81 -11.73
CA ASN A 138 -12.90 -10.87 -11.28
C ASN A 138 -13.19 -9.76 -10.25
N THR A 139 -13.73 -8.64 -10.72
CA THR A 139 -14.03 -7.48 -9.87
C THR A 139 -15.11 -7.77 -8.82
N GLN A 140 -16.04 -8.69 -9.09
CA GLN A 140 -17.04 -9.09 -8.09
C GLN A 140 -16.40 -9.85 -6.92
N MET A 141 -15.49 -10.77 -7.23
CA MET A 141 -14.75 -11.48 -6.18
C MET A 141 -13.82 -10.55 -5.41
N ALA A 142 -13.19 -9.57 -6.09
CA ALA A 142 -12.42 -8.55 -5.43
C ALA A 142 -13.26 -7.79 -4.38
N LEU A 143 -14.46 -7.36 -4.78
CA LEU A 143 -15.40 -6.67 -3.89
C LEU A 143 -15.80 -7.52 -2.67
N VAL A 144 -16.02 -8.83 -2.86
CA VAL A 144 -16.34 -9.76 -1.76
C VAL A 144 -15.20 -9.78 -0.74
N TRP A 145 -13.95 -9.92 -1.20
CA TRP A 145 -12.79 -9.97 -0.32
C TRP A 145 -12.51 -8.63 0.36
N TYR A 146 -12.61 -7.51 -0.35
CA TYR A 146 -12.48 -6.20 0.28
C TYR A 146 -13.57 -5.93 1.31
N ARG A 147 -14.82 -6.34 1.06
CA ARG A 147 -15.90 -6.22 2.05
C ARG A 147 -15.61 -7.03 3.31
N LYS A 148 -15.06 -8.24 3.16
CA LYS A 148 -14.58 -9.03 4.30
C LYS A 148 -13.49 -8.29 5.04
N ALA A 149 -12.48 -7.72 4.36
CA ALA A 149 -11.39 -6.97 4.99
C ALA A 149 -11.88 -5.67 5.68
N ALA A 150 -12.86 -4.98 5.10
CA ALA A 150 -13.43 -3.75 5.64
C ALA A 150 -14.39 -3.98 6.83
N ALA A 151 -14.81 -5.23 7.08
CA ALA A 151 -15.74 -5.55 8.15
C ALA A 151 -15.11 -5.34 9.54
N PRO A 152 -15.89 -4.86 10.54
CA PRO A 152 -15.39 -4.65 11.90
C PRO A 152 -15.08 -5.97 12.63
N THR A 153 -15.60 -7.09 12.12
CA THR A 153 -15.34 -8.45 12.63
C THR A 153 -15.01 -9.38 11.48
N ASN A 154 -14.22 -10.43 11.74
CA ASN A 154 -14.10 -11.54 10.79
C ASN A 154 -15.35 -12.45 10.81
N ASP A 155 -15.37 -13.49 9.96
CA ASP A 155 -16.50 -14.44 9.86
C ASP A 155 -16.80 -15.19 11.18
N ALA A 156 -15.80 -15.29 12.08
CA ALA A 156 -15.94 -15.89 13.41
C ALA A 156 -16.42 -14.91 14.49
N GLY A 157 -16.73 -13.66 14.13
CA GLY A 157 -17.18 -12.63 15.06
C GLY A 157 -16.06 -11.97 15.88
N VAL A 158 -14.80 -12.26 15.57
CA VAL A 158 -13.65 -11.64 16.27
C VAL A 158 -13.51 -10.20 15.81
N ALA A 159 -13.56 -9.26 16.76
CA ALA A 159 -13.41 -7.84 16.49
C ALA A 159 -12.00 -7.50 16.00
N ARG A 160 -11.91 -6.65 14.99
CA ARG A 160 -10.65 -6.14 14.44
C ARG A 160 -10.23 -4.86 15.11
N TYR A 161 -8.93 -4.56 15.03
CA TYR A 161 -8.41 -3.29 15.49
C TYR A 161 -9.03 -2.12 14.72
N ARG A 162 -9.24 -0.98 15.39
CA ARG A 162 -9.80 0.21 14.76
C ARG A 162 -8.86 0.68 13.64
N GLY A 163 -9.37 0.74 12.41
CA GLY A 163 -8.61 1.17 11.23
C GLY A 163 -7.99 0.05 10.40
N SER A 164 -8.05 -1.22 10.84
CA SER A 164 -7.56 -2.37 10.06
C SER A 164 -8.30 -2.55 8.72
N GLY A 165 -9.54 -2.04 8.62
CA GLY A 165 -10.33 -2.05 7.38
C GLY A 165 -10.21 -0.79 6.50
N SER A 166 -9.42 0.22 6.89
CA SER A 166 -9.45 1.52 6.18
C SER A 166 -8.92 1.45 4.75
N SER A 167 -7.88 0.64 4.51
CA SER A 167 -7.36 0.39 3.16
C SER A 167 -8.41 -0.32 2.29
N ALA A 168 -9.06 -1.35 2.84
CA ALA A 168 -10.16 -2.03 2.16
C ALA A 168 -11.36 -1.10 1.88
N GLN A 169 -11.75 -0.24 2.85
CA GLN A 169 -12.80 0.76 2.66
C GLN A 169 -12.47 1.73 1.52
N TYR A 170 -11.23 2.23 1.48
CA TYR A 170 -10.74 3.04 0.37
C TYR A 170 -10.86 2.30 -0.97
N LYS A 171 -10.39 1.04 -1.04
CA LYS A 171 -10.45 0.24 -2.28
C LYS A 171 -11.89 0.05 -2.76
N ILE A 172 -12.83 -0.25 -1.87
CA ILE A 172 -14.27 -0.32 -2.21
C ILE A 172 -14.77 1.05 -2.69
N GLY A 173 -14.35 2.14 -2.04
CA GLY A 173 -14.70 3.50 -2.46
C GLY A 173 -14.22 3.82 -3.87
N VAL A 174 -12.99 3.44 -4.23
CA VAL A 174 -12.46 3.56 -5.59
C VAL A 174 -13.30 2.75 -6.58
N MET A 175 -13.70 1.53 -6.20
CA MET A 175 -14.57 0.72 -7.07
C MET A 175 -15.89 1.42 -7.37
N TYR A 176 -16.52 2.05 -6.38
CA TYR A 176 -17.74 2.85 -6.60
C TYR A 176 -17.47 4.11 -7.42
N ALA A 177 -16.36 4.82 -7.19
CA ALA A 177 -16.02 6.03 -7.93
C ALA A 177 -15.78 5.78 -9.42
N HIS A 178 -15.21 4.62 -9.77
CA HIS A 178 -14.86 4.26 -11.15
C HIS A 178 -15.81 3.23 -11.79
N GLY A 179 -16.85 2.80 -11.07
CA GLY A 179 -17.78 1.78 -11.56
C GLY A 179 -17.13 0.39 -11.79
N GLN A 180 -16.09 0.06 -11.03
CA GLN A 180 -15.33 -1.18 -11.19
C GLN A 180 -16.05 -2.35 -10.53
N GLY A 181 -16.84 -3.11 -11.31
CA GLY A 181 -17.63 -4.22 -10.79
C GLY A 181 -18.87 -3.81 -9.98
N VAL A 182 -19.14 -2.51 -9.86
CA VAL A 182 -20.36 -1.96 -9.27
C VAL A 182 -20.83 -0.79 -10.13
N PRO A 183 -22.13 -0.43 -10.13
CA PRO A 183 -22.56 0.83 -10.72
C PRO A 183 -21.79 2.01 -10.09
N GLN A 184 -21.41 2.98 -10.92
CA GLN A 184 -20.72 4.17 -10.43
C GLN A 184 -21.61 4.94 -9.44
N ASP A 185 -21.06 5.24 -8.27
CA ASP A 185 -21.76 5.96 -7.20
C ASP A 185 -20.76 6.77 -6.38
N TYR A 186 -20.65 8.06 -6.71
CA TYR A 186 -19.75 8.96 -5.99
C TYR A 186 -20.15 9.18 -4.53
N GLN A 187 -21.44 9.08 -4.19
CA GLN A 187 -21.90 9.28 -2.82
C GLN A 187 -21.46 8.11 -1.93
N GLN A 188 -21.61 6.87 -2.42
CA GLN A 188 -21.08 5.68 -1.73
C GLN A 188 -19.56 5.73 -1.63
N ALA A 189 -18.88 6.15 -2.71
CA ALA A 189 -17.43 6.35 -2.68
C ALA A 189 -17.02 7.34 -1.59
N ALA A 190 -17.61 8.54 -1.55
CA ALA A 190 -17.27 9.57 -0.57
C ALA A 190 -17.56 9.13 0.87
N ASN A 191 -18.63 8.37 1.11
CA ASN A 191 -18.95 7.81 2.43
C ASN A 191 -17.90 6.80 2.91
N LEU A 192 -17.43 5.92 2.02
CA LEU A 192 -16.37 4.96 2.33
C LEU A 192 -15.02 5.66 2.56
N MET A 193 -14.72 6.66 1.74
CA MET A 193 -13.52 7.49 1.88
C MET A 193 -13.52 8.22 3.21
N ARG A 194 -14.66 8.78 3.64
CA ARG A 194 -14.77 9.42 4.95
C ARG A 194 -14.44 8.47 6.10
N LYS A 195 -15.01 7.27 6.11
CA LYS A 195 -14.73 6.25 7.15
C LYS A 195 -13.24 5.88 7.20
N ALA A 196 -12.61 5.72 6.05
CA ALA A 196 -11.18 5.43 5.97
C ALA A 196 -10.33 6.62 6.42
N ALA A 197 -10.70 7.84 6.01
CA ALA A 197 -10.01 9.09 6.33
C ALA A 197 -10.05 9.43 7.82
N GLU A 198 -11.19 9.19 8.49
CA GLU A 198 -11.37 9.34 9.95
C GLU A 198 -10.51 8.35 10.75
N ASN A 199 -10.20 7.19 10.15
CA ASN A 199 -9.22 6.24 10.69
C ASN A 199 -7.79 6.52 10.19
N MET A 200 -7.50 7.77 9.82
CA MET A 200 -6.19 8.28 9.43
C MET A 200 -5.58 7.61 8.17
N TYR A 201 -6.41 6.99 7.32
CA TYR A 201 -5.91 6.42 6.07
C TYR A 201 -5.66 7.53 5.04
N ARG A 202 -4.40 7.90 4.90
CA ARG A 202 -3.92 9.03 4.08
C ARG A 202 -4.48 9.05 2.65
N PRO A 203 -4.50 7.95 1.87
CA PRO A 203 -5.09 8.01 0.54
C PRO A 203 -6.56 8.42 0.52
N ALA A 204 -7.33 8.02 1.53
CA ALA A 204 -8.73 8.42 1.66
C ALA A 204 -8.88 9.89 2.08
N GLN A 205 -7.98 10.43 2.90
CA GLN A 205 -7.98 11.85 3.26
C GLN A 205 -7.75 12.71 2.00
N PHE A 206 -6.72 12.41 1.21
CA PHE A 206 -6.53 13.12 -0.06
C PHE A 206 -7.69 12.93 -1.03
N TYR A 207 -8.30 11.74 -1.07
CA TYR A 207 -9.41 11.51 -1.98
C TYR A 207 -10.62 12.35 -1.57
N LEU A 208 -10.91 12.40 -0.27
CA LEU A 208 -12.01 13.21 0.26
C LEU A 208 -11.77 14.70 0.00
N GLY A 209 -10.51 15.16 0.09
CA GLY A 209 -10.16 16.53 -0.29
C GLY A 209 -10.46 16.82 -1.77
N VAL A 210 -10.12 15.89 -2.66
CA VAL A 210 -10.46 15.99 -4.10
C VAL A 210 -11.99 15.95 -4.31
N ALA A 211 -12.70 15.06 -3.62
CA ALA A 211 -14.15 14.95 -3.71
C ALA A 211 -14.85 16.26 -3.31
N TYR A 212 -14.40 16.91 -2.23
CA TYR A 212 -14.89 18.22 -1.81
C TYR A 212 -14.53 19.34 -2.77
N PHE A 213 -13.35 19.28 -3.40
CA PHE A 213 -12.96 20.26 -4.41
C PHE A 213 -13.88 20.23 -5.64
N TYR A 214 -14.29 19.04 -6.09
CA TYR A 214 -15.17 18.89 -7.25
C TYR A 214 -16.67 18.85 -6.93
N GLY A 215 -17.04 18.58 -5.68
CA GLY A 215 -18.41 18.23 -5.33
C GLY A 215 -18.82 16.81 -5.79
N GLU A 216 -17.86 15.88 -5.90
CA GLU A 216 -18.12 14.50 -6.33
C GLU A 216 -18.62 13.66 -5.15
N GLY A 217 -19.94 13.45 -5.09
CA GLY A 217 -20.57 12.65 -4.02
C GLY A 217 -20.71 13.37 -2.67
N VAL A 218 -20.24 14.62 -2.59
CA VAL A 218 -20.40 15.56 -1.48
C VAL A 218 -20.70 16.95 -2.03
N PRO A 219 -21.34 17.86 -1.27
CA PRO A 219 -21.41 19.27 -1.67
C PRO A 219 -20.01 19.85 -1.85
N GLN A 220 -19.79 20.65 -2.90
CA GLN A 220 -18.51 21.31 -3.14
C GLN A 220 -18.18 22.24 -1.97
N ASP A 221 -16.98 22.08 -1.41
CA ASP A 221 -16.49 22.89 -0.30
C ASP A 221 -14.95 22.92 -0.30
N TYR A 222 -14.39 24.02 -0.77
CA TYR A 222 -12.94 24.19 -0.84
C TYR A 222 -12.26 24.23 0.55
N ARG A 223 -12.96 24.65 1.61
CA ARG A 223 -12.40 24.66 2.97
C ARG A 223 -12.24 23.22 3.48
N GLN A 224 -13.24 22.38 3.22
CA GLN A 224 -13.14 20.95 3.50
C GLN A 224 -12.05 20.29 2.65
N ALA A 225 -11.89 20.68 1.39
CA ALA A 225 -10.80 20.19 0.54
C ALA A 225 -9.42 20.45 1.19
N VAL A 226 -9.18 21.69 1.62
CA VAL A 226 -7.94 22.09 2.30
C VAL A 226 -7.74 21.32 3.60
N TYR A 227 -8.78 21.21 4.43
CA TYR A 227 -8.71 20.46 5.69
C TYR A 227 -8.23 19.01 5.46
N TRP A 228 -8.84 18.30 4.52
CA TRP A 228 -8.48 16.91 4.26
C TRP A 228 -7.11 16.75 3.60
N PHE A 229 -6.70 17.69 2.76
CA PHE A 229 -5.32 17.74 2.26
C PHE A 229 -4.31 17.97 3.38
N HIS A 230 -4.61 18.87 4.31
CA HIS A 230 -3.76 19.11 5.47
C HIS A 230 -3.62 17.86 6.35
N GLU A 231 -4.73 17.17 6.65
CA GLU A 231 -4.68 15.94 7.44
C GLU A 231 -3.82 14.85 6.77
N GLY A 232 -3.93 14.69 5.45
CA GLY A 232 -3.13 13.71 4.69
C GLY A 232 -1.65 14.04 4.56
N LYS A 233 -1.19 15.27 4.89
CA LYS A 233 0.24 15.64 4.86
C LYS A 233 1.02 15.17 6.08
N LYS A 234 0.35 14.94 7.22
CA LYS A 234 1.00 14.74 8.52
C LYS A 234 1.92 13.52 8.57
N GLU A 235 1.78 12.56 7.66
CA GLU A 235 2.58 11.33 7.64
C GLU A 235 3.37 11.13 6.34
N GLY A 236 4.67 10.82 6.50
CA GLY A 236 5.61 10.16 5.58
C GLY A 236 5.56 10.46 4.07
N TYR A 237 6.68 10.91 3.50
CA TYR A 237 6.84 11.09 2.04
C TYR A 237 7.03 9.75 1.30
N ALA A 238 6.29 9.49 0.21
CA ALA A 238 6.65 8.40 -0.71
C ALA A 238 7.52 8.91 -1.88
N PRO A 239 8.46 8.10 -2.38
CA PRO A 239 9.32 8.51 -3.49
C PRO A 239 8.53 8.97 -4.72
N GLY A 240 8.94 10.11 -5.29
CA GLY A 240 8.34 10.67 -6.50
C GLY A 240 7.06 11.47 -6.28
N GLN A 241 6.53 11.56 -5.06
CA GLN A 241 5.42 12.46 -4.73
C GLN A 241 5.86 13.93 -4.82
N LEU A 242 4.95 14.82 -5.19
CA LEU A 242 5.13 16.25 -5.03
C LEU A 242 4.71 16.67 -3.61
N PRO A 243 5.53 17.48 -2.92
CA PRO A 243 5.13 18.06 -1.65
C PRO A 243 3.98 19.06 -1.87
N LEU A 244 2.95 18.93 -1.02
CA LEU A 244 1.89 19.92 -0.94
C LEU A 244 2.40 21.17 -0.22
N GLY A 245 1.99 22.35 -0.67
CA GLY A 245 2.35 23.63 -0.05
C GLY A 245 1.75 23.78 1.36
N GLU A 246 2.25 24.72 2.15
CA GLU A 246 1.51 25.15 3.35
C GLU A 246 0.28 25.92 2.89
N ILE A 247 -0.88 25.29 3.03
CA ILE A 247 -2.15 26.00 2.99
C ILE A 247 -2.46 26.30 4.45
N ASP A 248 -2.26 27.56 4.87
CA ASP A 248 -2.41 27.96 6.26
C ASP A 248 -3.86 27.69 6.73
N ASN A 249 -4.04 26.76 7.68
CA ASN A 249 -5.34 26.46 8.27
C ASN A 249 -5.96 27.69 8.98
N ASN A 250 -5.18 28.71 9.37
CA ASN A 250 -5.73 29.94 9.94
C ASN A 250 -6.47 30.81 8.91
N THR A 251 -6.23 30.62 7.61
CA THR A 251 -7.09 31.19 6.55
C THR A 251 -8.45 30.49 6.46
N CYS A 252 -8.64 29.39 7.18
CA CYS A 252 -9.85 28.57 7.19
C CYS A 252 -10.74 28.81 8.42
N LEU A 253 -10.43 29.78 9.29
CA LEU A 253 -11.37 30.22 10.32
C LEU A 253 -12.63 30.82 9.66
N PRO A 254 -13.83 30.63 10.27
CA PRO A 254 -15.11 31.09 9.71
C PRO A 254 -15.17 32.59 9.39
N GLU A 255 -14.32 33.39 10.02
CA GLU A 255 -14.43 34.85 10.06
C GLU A 255 -13.60 35.59 9.00
N GLN A 256 -12.63 34.95 8.34
CA GLN A 256 -11.86 35.60 7.27
C GLN A 256 -12.39 35.21 5.89
N ARG A 257 -13.02 36.19 5.25
CA ARG A 257 -13.49 36.12 3.86
C ARG A 257 -12.32 36.50 2.93
N TYR A 258 -11.57 35.50 2.49
CA TYR A 258 -10.62 35.70 1.38
C TYR A 258 -11.39 35.98 0.08
N PRO A 259 -10.81 36.74 -0.87
CA PRO A 259 -11.35 36.82 -2.22
C PRO A 259 -11.39 35.39 -2.81
N GLU A 260 -12.58 34.93 -3.19
CA GLU A 260 -12.82 33.54 -3.63
C GLU A 260 -11.87 33.12 -4.77
N ASP A 261 -11.51 34.06 -5.66
CA ASP A 261 -10.66 33.81 -6.82
C ASP A 261 -9.21 33.45 -6.48
N GLY A 262 -8.58 34.15 -5.53
CA GLY A 262 -7.20 33.88 -5.12
C GLY A 262 -7.07 32.57 -4.35
N TYR A 263 -8.09 32.26 -3.54
CA TYR A 263 -8.18 30.99 -2.83
C TYR A 263 -8.38 29.81 -3.79
N ARG A 264 -9.30 29.96 -4.76
CA ARG A 264 -9.55 28.96 -5.81
C ARG A 264 -8.29 28.60 -6.58
N GLN A 265 -7.52 29.59 -7.03
CA GLN A 265 -6.26 29.34 -7.76
C GLN A 265 -5.23 28.59 -6.91
N THR A 266 -5.19 28.88 -5.61
CA THR A 266 -4.27 28.21 -4.69
C THR A 266 -4.65 26.74 -4.51
N ILE A 267 -5.93 26.45 -4.26
CA ILE A 267 -6.39 25.08 -4.09
C ILE A 267 -6.32 24.29 -5.41
N GLU A 268 -6.53 24.91 -6.57
CA GLU A 268 -6.38 24.28 -7.89
C GLU A 268 -4.96 23.73 -8.11
N ARG A 269 -3.93 24.46 -7.66
CA ARG A 269 -2.53 24.00 -7.73
C ARG A 269 -2.28 22.80 -6.81
N GLU A 270 -2.84 22.82 -5.61
CA GLU A 270 -2.66 21.77 -4.63
C GLU A 270 -3.42 20.49 -5.03
N VAL A 271 -4.62 20.64 -5.57
CA VAL A 271 -5.38 19.54 -6.18
C VAL A 271 -4.57 18.89 -7.31
N ALA A 272 -3.95 19.68 -8.20
CA ALA A 272 -3.14 19.11 -9.28
C ALA A 272 -1.97 18.26 -8.74
N LYS A 273 -1.32 18.69 -7.66
CA LYS A 273 -0.27 17.90 -7.00
C LYS A 273 -0.81 16.64 -6.33
N VAL A 274 -1.98 16.71 -5.68
CA VAL A 274 -2.65 15.55 -5.09
C VAL A 274 -3.02 14.53 -6.17
N GLU A 275 -3.61 14.99 -7.27
CA GLU A 275 -3.93 14.16 -8.45
C GLU A 275 -2.67 13.50 -9.02
N TYR A 276 -1.57 14.24 -9.14
CA TYR A 276 -0.28 13.67 -9.54
C TYR A 276 0.21 12.61 -8.54
N ASN A 277 0.07 12.85 -7.23
CA ASN A 277 0.47 11.90 -6.20
C ASN A 277 -0.36 10.62 -6.24
N PHE A 278 -1.67 10.70 -6.53
CA PHE A 278 -2.48 9.51 -6.83
C PHE A 278 -1.91 8.75 -8.03
N GLY A 279 -1.54 9.46 -9.10
CA GLY A 279 -0.83 8.88 -10.24
C GLY A 279 0.42 8.12 -9.82
N VAL A 280 1.27 8.69 -8.96
CA VAL A 280 2.48 8.05 -8.43
C VAL A 280 2.16 6.80 -7.62
N TRP A 281 1.10 6.83 -6.81
CA TRP A 281 0.68 5.70 -5.99
C TRP A 281 0.21 4.52 -6.82
N TYR A 282 -0.70 4.75 -7.76
CA TYR A 282 -1.17 3.69 -8.66
C TYR A 282 -0.07 3.22 -9.61
N TYR A 283 0.83 4.10 -10.04
CA TYR A 283 1.95 3.71 -10.91
C TYR A 283 2.91 2.75 -10.18
N ASN A 284 3.26 3.04 -8.93
CA ASN A 284 4.26 2.26 -8.20
C ASN A 284 3.68 1.18 -7.28
N GLY A 285 2.38 1.24 -6.99
CA GLY A 285 1.74 0.42 -5.97
C GLY A 285 2.09 0.88 -4.55
N TYR A 286 2.17 2.19 -4.31
CA TYR A 286 2.38 2.73 -2.96
C TYR A 286 1.04 2.90 -2.27
N HIS A 287 0.89 2.30 -1.08
CA HIS A 287 -0.38 2.24 -0.31
C HIS A 287 -1.55 1.55 -1.02
N LEU A 288 -1.44 1.38 -2.35
CA LEU A 288 -2.43 0.88 -3.29
C LEU A 288 -1.77 -0.19 -4.16
N SER A 289 -2.59 -0.94 -4.89
CA SER A 289 -2.09 -1.90 -5.87
C SER A 289 -1.69 -1.17 -7.16
N LYS A 290 -0.77 -1.76 -7.92
CA LYS A 290 -0.34 -1.17 -9.21
C LYS A 290 -1.50 -1.16 -10.21
N ASP A 291 -1.84 0.01 -10.71
CA ASP A 291 -2.82 0.21 -11.77
C ASP A 291 -2.33 1.29 -12.72
N ARG A 292 -1.80 0.87 -13.87
CA ARG A 292 -1.24 1.81 -14.86
C ARG A 292 -2.33 2.65 -15.52
N GLN A 293 -3.54 2.12 -15.65
CA GLN A 293 -4.64 2.84 -16.29
C GLN A 293 -5.14 3.95 -15.38
N LEU A 294 -5.44 3.63 -14.11
CA LEU A 294 -5.81 4.65 -13.13
C LEU A 294 -4.68 5.66 -12.90
N ALA A 295 -3.41 5.22 -12.91
CA ALA A 295 -2.29 6.15 -12.84
C ALA A 295 -2.30 7.16 -13.98
N LEU A 296 -2.53 6.71 -15.22
CA LEU A 296 -2.64 7.58 -16.39
C LEU A 296 -3.82 8.54 -16.28
N GLU A 297 -4.98 8.07 -15.81
CA GLU A 297 -6.16 8.90 -15.59
C GLU A 297 -5.88 10.03 -14.59
N TRP A 298 -5.27 9.72 -13.44
CA TRP A 298 -4.91 10.72 -12.43
C TRP A 298 -3.84 11.70 -12.92
N TYR A 299 -2.79 11.21 -13.59
CA TYR A 299 -1.80 12.12 -14.19
C TYR A 299 -2.41 13.02 -15.25
N ARG A 300 -3.40 12.55 -16.04
CA ARG A 300 -4.09 13.40 -17.02
C ARG A 300 -4.88 14.52 -16.35
N LYS A 301 -5.63 14.23 -15.28
CA LYS A 301 -6.33 15.28 -14.51
C LYS A 301 -5.36 16.37 -14.03
N ALA A 302 -4.22 15.97 -13.48
CA ALA A 302 -3.17 16.90 -13.05
C ALA A 302 -2.52 17.67 -14.23
N ALA A 303 -2.25 16.99 -15.35
CA ALA A 303 -1.63 17.56 -16.53
C ALA A 303 -2.53 18.59 -17.24
N GLU A 304 -3.84 18.34 -17.25
CA GLU A 304 -4.87 19.24 -17.77
C GLU A 304 -4.95 20.54 -16.96
N ARG A 305 -4.63 20.50 -15.67
CA ARG A 305 -4.43 21.68 -14.80
C ARG A 305 -3.10 22.42 -15.00
N GLY A 306 -2.27 21.97 -15.94
CA GLY A 306 -1.00 22.62 -16.26
C GLY A 306 0.18 22.19 -15.40
N LEU A 307 0.04 21.14 -14.58
CA LEU A 307 1.17 20.62 -13.80
C LEU A 307 2.20 19.96 -14.73
N VAL A 308 3.39 20.55 -14.83
CA VAL A 308 4.44 20.16 -15.79
C VAL A 308 4.92 18.73 -15.54
N GLU A 309 5.07 18.33 -14.28
CA GLU A 309 5.47 16.99 -13.87
C GLU A 309 4.47 15.93 -14.36
N ALA A 310 3.18 16.23 -14.23
CA ALA A 310 2.12 15.36 -14.72
C ALA A 310 2.11 15.29 -16.25
N GLN A 311 2.30 16.42 -16.95
CA GLN A 311 2.40 16.43 -18.41
C GLN A 311 3.57 15.56 -18.91
N LYS A 312 4.74 15.66 -18.27
CA LYS A 312 5.90 14.80 -18.55
C LYS A 312 5.59 13.32 -18.29
N ALA A 313 4.90 13.01 -17.19
CA ALA A 313 4.49 11.64 -16.85
C ALA A 313 3.53 11.06 -17.89
N VAL A 314 2.46 11.79 -18.25
CA VAL A 314 1.49 11.40 -19.29
C VAL A 314 2.19 11.16 -20.63
N ALA A 315 3.08 12.07 -21.04
CA ALA A 315 3.83 11.92 -22.29
C ALA A 315 4.67 10.63 -22.31
N GLY A 316 5.38 10.35 -21.21
CA GLY A 316 6.18 9.14 -21.05
C GLY A 316 5.34 7.86 -21.07
N MET A 317 4.16 7.87 -20.44
CA MET A 317 3.25 6.72 -20.42
C MET A 317 2.69 6.44 -21.82
N TYR A 318 2.29 7.46 -22.57
CA TYR A 318 1.88 7.30 -23.97
C TYR A 318 3.02 6.81 -24.87
N LEU A 319 4.26 7.27 -24.64
CA LEU A 319 5.42 6.81 -25.40
C LEU A 319 5.68 5.31 -25.20
N ARG A 320 5.54 4.81 -23.96
CA ARG A 320 5.81 3.42 -23.58
C ARG A 320 4.59 2.50 -23.69
N GLY A 321 3.39 3.03 -23.88
CA GLY A 321 2.16 2.24 -23.81
C GLY A 321 1.89 1.70 -22.39
N GLU A 322 2.14 2.52 -21.37
CA GLU A 322 1.84 2.15 -19.98
C GLU A 322 0.41 2.58 -19.64
N GLY A 323 -0.45 1.63 -19.28
CA GLY A 323 -1.86 1.92 -18.96
C GLY A 323 -2.72 2.23 -20.18
N THR A 324 -2.16 2.11 -21.39
CA THR A 324 -2.81 2.32 -22.68
C THR A 324 -1.94 1.71 -23.79
N SER A 325 -2.38 1.74 -25.05
CA SER A 325 -1.49 1.40 -26.18
C SER A 325 -0.55 2.58 -26.48
N PRO A 326 0.68 2.33 -26.98
CA PRO A 326 1.59 3.41 -27.37
C PRO A 326 0.91 4.42 -28.31
N ASN A 327 1.06 5.71 -28.00
CA ASN A 327 0.49 6.80 -28.78
C ASN A 327 1.48 7.97 -28.90
N TYR A 328 2.29 7.93 -29.94
CA TYR A 328 3.35 8.92 -30.17
C TYR A 328 2.81 10.34 -30.42
N GLN A 329 1.62 10.47 -31.01
CA GLN A 329 0.99 11.78 -31.24
C GLN A 329 0.62 12.43 -29.91
N GLN A 330 0.01 11.67 -28.99
CA GLN A 330 -0.30 12.16 -27.65
C GLN A 330 0.97 12.46 -26.86
N ALA A 331 2.00 11.61 -26.95
CA ALA A 331 3.29 11.88 -26.31
C ALA A 331 3.91 13.21 -26.80
N LEU A 332 3.95 13.43 -28.12
CA LEU A 332 4.44 14.70 -28.69
C LEU A 332 3.59 15.89 -28.26
N TYR A 333 2.26 15.75 -28.25
CA TYR A 333 1.35 16.81 -27.82
C TYR A 333 1.68 17.28 -26.39
N TRP A 334 1.82 16.36 -25.45
CA TRP A 334 2.12 16.70 -24.06
C TRP A 334 3.53 17.27 -23.88
N TYR A 335 4.55 16.72 -24.56
CA TYR A 335 5.90 17.29 -24.53
C TYR A 335 5.98 18.69 -25.15
N ALA A 336 5.24 18.93 -26.24
CA ALA A 336 5.19 20.24 -26.88
C ALA A 336 4.56 21.29 -25.94
N ARG A 337 3.50 20.94 -25.21
CA ARG A 337 2.90 21.83 -24.19
C ARG A 337 3.90 22.19 -23.10
N VAL A 338 4.64 21.21 -22.57
CA VAL A 338 5.69 21.46 -21.58
C VAL A 338 6.74 22.44 -22.12
N ALA A 339 7.23 22.21 -23.34
CA ALA A 339 8.23 23.08 -23.96
C ALA A 339 7.72 24.53 -24.13
N GLN A 340 6.45 24.69 -24.52
CA GLN A 340 5.81 26.00 -24.63
C GLN A 340 5.70 26.69 -23.27
N THR A 341 5.29 25.96 -22.21
CA THR A 341 5.20 26.51 -20.85
C THR A 341 6.56 26.96 -20.33
N GLU A 342 7.59 26.12 -20.45
CA GLU A 342 8.95 26.46 -20.01
C GLU A 342 9.53 27.64 -20.80
N LEU A 343 9.31 27.71 -22.11
CA LEU A 343 9.71 28.84 -22.95
C LEU A 343 9.00 30.14 -22.50
N SER A 344 7.70 30.07 -22.24
CA SER A 344 6.90 31.23 -21.82
C SER A 344 7.36 31.79 -20.48
N GLN A 345 7.66 30.92 -19.52
CA GLN A 345 8.21 31.30 -18.21
C GLN A 345 9.58 31.98 -18.34
N ARG A 346 10.48 31.44 -19.17
CA ARG A 346 11.79 32.05 -19.43
C ARG A 346 11.66 33.43 -20.08
N LEU A 347 10.76 33.59 -21.05
CA LEU A 347 10.51 34.88 -21.69
C LEU A 347 9.93 35.91 -20.71
N ALA A 348 9.05 35.49 -19.79
CA ALA A 348 8.51 36.36 -18.76
C ALA A 348 9.59 36.85 -17.78
N LEU A 349 10.52 35.98 -17.38
CA LEU A 349 11.67 36.37 -16.54
C LEU A 349 12.57 37.40 -17.24
N ILE A 350 12.85 37.20 -18.53
CA ILE A 350 13.64 38.16 -19.33
C ILE A 350 12.94 39.52 -19.41
N ARG A 351 11.62 39.56 -19.60
CA ARG A 351 10.85 40.82 -19.63
C ARG A 351 10.82 41.51 -18.27
N GLY A 352 10.55 40.77 -17.19
CA GLY A 352 10.56 41.32 -15.83
C GLY A 352 11.92 41.88 -15.39
N HIS A 353 13.03 41.31 -15.88
CA HIS A 353 14.36 41.91 -15.68
C HIS A 353 14.55 43.22 -16.45
N ARG A 354 14.08 43.31 -17.71
CA ARG A 354 14.13 44.59 -18.46
C ARG A 354 13.31 45.69 -17.79
N ASP A 355 12.11 45.37 -17.29
CA ASP A 355 11.24 46.38 -16.67
C ASP A 355 11.80 46.87 -15.31
N ASN A 356 12.49 46.00 -14.56
CA ASN A 356 13.22 46.40 -13.35
C ASN A 356 14.50 47.20 -13.65
N ASP A 357 15.24 46.88 -14.71
CA ASP A 357 16.43 47.63 -15.11
C ASP A 357 16.11 49.05 -15.61
N PHE A 358 14.92 49.28 -16.17
CA PHE A 358 14.43 50.61 -16.56
C PHE A 358 14.02 51.49 -15.37
N LEU A 359 13.60 50.90 -14.24
CA LEU A 359 13.21 51.64 -13.03
C LEU A 359 14.41 52.16 -12.21
N PHE A 360 15.63 51.65 -12.44
CA PHE A 360 16.84 52.10 -11.73
C PHE A 360 17.58 53.29 -12.38
N TRP A 361 17.16 53.75 -13.57
CA TRP A 361 17.90 54.78 -14.33
C TRP A 361 17.23 56.17 -14.44
N THR A 362 16.08 56.42 -13.81
CA THR A 362 15.32 57.68 -14.04
C THR A 362 15.24 58.69 -12.89
N LEU A 363 16.04 58.56 -11.82
CA LEU A 363 16.05 59.58 -10.75
C LEU A 363 17.47 59.95 -10.26
N LYS A 364 18.17 60.79 -11.04
CA LYS A 364 19.08 61.82 -10.49
C LYS A 364 19.08 63.05 -11.40
N PRO A 365 18.36 64.14 -11.06
CA PRO A 365 18.69 65.47 -11.56
C PRO A 365 19.92 66.01 -10.81
N LEU A 366 20.79 66.69 -11.57
CA LEU A 366 21.96 67.45 -11.11
C LEU A 366 21.57 68.69 -10.30
#